data_AF-A0A950VYC6-F1
#
_entry.id   AF-A0A950VYC6-F1
#
_cell.length_a   1.000
_cell.length_b   1.000
_cell.length_c   1.000
_cell.angle_alpha   90.00
_cell.angle_beta   90.00
_cell.angle_gamma   90.00
#
_symmetry.space_group_name_H-M   'P 1'
#
loop_
_entity.id
_entity.type
_entity.pdbx_description
1 polymer ?
#
loop_
_entity_poly.entity_id
_entity_poly.type
_entity_poly.pdbx_seq_one_letter_code
_entity_poly.pdbx_strand_id
1 'polypeptide(L)'
;MTDVLAIVASSGDDERLVEELARQRADRVTVLVEHPCPGWAADESGFGRALRDRLARLRQAIETRTGAIVVGLAGSREQLRGWRFDRVVGGRGPLPV
;
A
#
# COMPACT_ATOMS: atom_id res chain seq x y z
N MET A 1 0.91 10.47 -16.06
CA MET A 1 1.03 10.34 -14.61
C MET A 1 -0.04 9.37 -14.17
N THR A 2 0.36 8.22 -13.64
CA THR A 2 -0.53 7.12 -13.27
C THR A 2 -0.54 6.97 -11.75
N ASP A 3 -1.69 7.23 -11.14
CA ASP A 3 -1.91 7.10 -9.70
C ASP A 3 -2.49 5.71 -9.38
N VAL A 4 -1.74 4.91 -8.60
CA VAL A 4 -2.11 3.53 -8.29
C VAL A 4 -2.35 3.34 -6.79
N LEU A 5 -3.43 2.65 -6.45
CA LEU A 5 -3.67 2.17 -5.09
C LEU A 5 -3.12 0.76 -4.93
N ALA A 6 -2.15 0.58 -4.03
CA ALA A 6 -1.61 -0.71 -3.62
C ALA A 6 -2.30 -1.19 -2.33
N ILE A 7 -2.99 -2.32 -2.37
CA ILE A 7 -3.70 -2.91 -1.23
C ILE A 7 -2.87 -4.04 -0.64
N VAL A 8 -2.51 -3.87 0.63
CA VAL A 8 -1.59 -4.73 1.37
C VAL A 8 -2.36 -5.47 2.45
N ALA A 9 -2.66 -6.75 2.20
CA ALA A 9 -3.40 -7.61 3.12
C ALA A 9 -2.50 -8.47 4.02
N SER A 10 -1.39 -8.99 3.49
CA SER A 10 -0.49 -9.88 4.23
C SER A 10 0.98 -9.68 3.82
N SER A 11 1.92 -10.00 4.72
CA SER A 11 3.36 -9.85 4.47
C SER A 11 3.92 -10.76 3.39
N GLY A 12 3.21 -11.84 3.05
CA GLY A 12 3.61 -12.74 1.96
C GLY A 12 3.37 -12.15 0.57
N ASP A 13 2.54 -11.12 0.45
CA ASP A 13 2.11 -10.58 -0.85
C ASP A 13 2.94 -9.38 -1.32
N ASP A 14 3.83 -8.85 -0.48
CA ASP A 14 4.59 -7.62 -0.73
C ASP A 14 5.46 -7.69 -2.00
N GLU A 15 6.19 -8.80 -2.19
CA GLU A 15 7.06 -9.03 -3.36
C GLU A 15 6.24 -9.03 -4.66
N ARG A 16 5.15 -9.80 -4.67
CA ARG A 16 4.23 -9.91 -5.80
C ARG A 16 3.58 -8.56 -6.12
N LEU A 17 3.20 -7.82 -5.10
CA LEU A 17 2.61 -6.49 -5.26
C LEU A 17 3.60 -5.52 -5.92
N VAL A 18 4.86 -5.54 -5.50
CA VAL A 18 5.92 -4.71 -6.12
C VAL A 18 6.14 -5.10 -7.58
N GLU A 19 6.14 -6.39 -7.92
CA GLU A 19 6.23 -6.84 -9.31
C GLU A 19 5.02 -6.41 -10.16
N GLU A 20 3.81 -6.49 -9.61
CA GLU A 20 2.60 -6.01 -10.28
C GLU A 20 2.66 -4.49 -10.52
N LEU A 21 3.13 -3.71 -9.54
CA LEU A 21 3.35 -2.27 -9.69
C LEU A 21 4.41 -1.94 -10.75
N ALA A 22 5.52 -2.68 -10.78
CA ALA A 22 6.58 -2.51 -11.78
C ALA A 22 6.06 -2.72 -13.20
N ARG A 23 5.22 -3.74 -13.41
CA ARG A 23 4.59 -4.02 -14.71
C ARG A 23 3.65 -2.90 -15.18
N GLN A 24 2.98 -2.24 -14.24
CA GLN A 24 2.03 -1.18 -14.54
C GLN A 24 2.66 0.19 -14.80
N ARG A 25 3.97 0.35 -14.52
CA ARG A 25 4.68 1.65 -14.62
C ARG A 25 3.95 2.75 -13.84
N ALA A 26 3.61 2.47 -12.58
CA ALA A 26 3.02 3.47 -11.70
C ALA A 26 3.98 4.65 -11.51
N ASP A 27 3.47 5.89 -11.55
CA ASP A 27 4.27 7.08 -11.22
C ASP A 27 4.13 7.42 -9.74
N ARG A 28 2.92 7.23 -9.20
CA ARG A 28 2.58 7.51 -7.79
C ARG A 28 1.80 6.35 -7.22
N VAL A 29 2.17 5.94 -6.01
CA VAL A 29 1.54 4.82 -5.31
C VAL A 29 1.01 5.27 -3.96
N THR A 30 -0.26 4.99 -3.69
CA THR A 30 -0.84 5.08 -2.35
C THR A 30 -0.98 3.66 -1.81
N VAL A 31 -0.55 3.42 -0.57
CA VAL A 31 -0.63 2.08 0.04
C VAL A 31 -1.79 2.04 1.04
N LEU A 32 -2.73 1.14 0.83
CA LEU A 32 -3.78 0.79 1.78
C LEU A 32 -3.37 -0.47 2.53
N VAL A 33 -3.26 -0.37 3.85
CA VAL A 33 -3.11 -1.53 4.73
C VAL A 33 -4.50 -2.06 5.03
N GLU A 34 -4.80 -3.31 4.66
CA GLU A 34 -6.08 -3.95 5.00
C GLU A 34 -6.04 -4.48 6.43
N HIS A 35 -7.09 -4.17 7.19
CA HIS A 35 -7.29 -4.61 8.58
C HIS A 35 -6.16 -4.27 9.57
N PRO A 36 -5.57 -3.07 9.58
CA PRO A 36 -4.66 -2.71 10.65
C PRO A 36 -5.44 -2.50 11.94
N CYS A 37 -4.83 -2.83 13.08
CA CYS A 37 -5.37 -2.47 14.38
C CYS A 37 -5.60 -0.94 14.44
N PRO A 38 -6.72 -0.46 15.00
CA PRO A 38 -6.92 0.98 15.22
C PRO A 38 -5.73 1.57 15.98
N GLY A 39 -5.22 2.70 15.48
CA GLY A 39 -4.05 3.35 16.09
C GLY A 39 -2.69 2.71 15.79
N TRP A 40 -2.61 1.74 14.86
CA TRP A 40 -1.35 1.06 14.49
C TRP A 40 -0.16 2.00 14.23
N ALA A 41 -0.41 3.19 13.69
CA ALA A 41 0.62 4.17 13.38
C ALA A 41 1.30 4.74 14.64
N ALA A 42 0.59 4.79 15.77
CA ALA A 42 1.07 5.23 17.07
C ALA A 42 1.25 4.06 18.06
N ASP A 43 0.97 2.82 17.64
CA ASP A 43 1.10 1.64 18.49
C ASP A 43 2.58 1.34 18.77
N GLU A 44 2.95 1.43 20.04
CA GLU A 44 4.28 1.10 20.55
C GLU A 44 4.43 -0.38 20.91
N SER A 45 3.39 -1.20 20.75
CA SER A 45 3.53 -2.65 20.90
C SER A 45 4.56 -3.22 19.91
N GLY A 46 5.03 -4.44 20.17
CA GLY A 46 5.90 -5.15 19.23
C GLY A 46 5.25 -5.32 17.85
N PHE A 47 3.92 -5.48 17.81
CA PHE A 47 3.15 -5.58 16.58
C PHE A 47 3.13 -4.26 15.80
N GLY A 48 2.84 -3.13 16.46
CA GLY A 48 2.82 -1.81 15.83
C GLY A 48 4.19 -1.42 15.25
N ARG A 49 5.28 -1.72 15.96
CA ARG A 49 6.64 -1.55 15.46
C ARG A 49 6.93 -2.44 14.24
N ALA A 50 6.61 -3.73 14.32
CA ALA A 50 6.84 -4.67 13.21
C ALA A 50 6.06 -4.28 11.94
N LEU A 51 4.82 -3.79 12.09
CA LEU A 51 4.03 -3.29 10.98
C LEU A 51 4.65 -2.04 10.35
N ARG A 52 5.07 -1.06 11.15
CA ARG A 52 5.75 0.15 10.64
C ARG A 52 7.05 -0.17 9.92
N ASP A 53 7.88 -1.06 10.49
CA ASP A 53 9.12 -1.50 9.86
C ASP A 53 8.86 -2.21 8.53
N ARG A 54 7.82 -3.05 8.49
CA ARG A 54 7.38 -3.70 7.25
C ARG A 54 6.96 -2.68 6.20
N LEU A 55 6.14 -1.69 6.56
CA LEU A 55 5.68 -0.65 5.64
C LEU A 55 6.82 0.23 5.15
N ALA A 56 7.81 0.53 5.99
CA ALA A 56 9.01 1.24 5.58
C ALA A 56 9.82 0.44 4.55
N ARG A 57 10.00 -0.86 4.77
CA ARG A 57 10.66 -1.76 3.79
C ARG A 57 9.88 -1.86 2.48
N LEU A 58 8.55 -2.02 2.56
CA LEU A 58 7.70 -2.08 1.37
C LEU A 58 7.76 -0.78 0.57
N ARG A 59 7.68 0.38 1.23
CA ARG A 59 7.85 1.68 0.59
C ARG A 59 9.17 1.76 -0.16
N GLN A 60 10.27 1.42 0.50
CA GLN A 60 11.59 1.44 -0.12
C GLN A 60 11.67 0.50 -1.33
N ALA A 61 11.09 -0.69 -1.22
CA ALA A 61 11.07 -1.67 -2.31
C ALA A 61 10.26 -1.17 -3.52
N ILE A 62 9.08 -0.55 -3.30
CA ILE A 62 8.28 0.07 -4.35
C ILE A 62 9.10 1.16 -5.05
N GLU A 63 9.63 2.13 -4.29
CA GLU A 63 10.37 3.26 -4.86
C GLU A 63 11.61 2.80 -5.64
N THR A 64 12.36 1.84 -5.09
CA THR A 64 13.62 1.37 -5.70
C THR A 64 13.38 0.51 -6.95
N ARG A 65 12.38 -0.38 -6.93
CA ARG A 65 12.19 -1.36 -8.02
C ARG A 65 11.26 -0.86 -9.13
N THR A 66 10.37 0.06 -8.82
CA THR A 66 9.39 0.57 -9.79
C THR A 66 9.73 1.97 -10.30
N GLY A 67 10.51 2.74 -9.53
CA GLY A 67 10.73 4.17 -9.77
C GLY A 67 9.54 5.06 -9.38
N ALA A 68 8.44 4.48 -8.88
CA ALA A 68 7.28 5.22 -8.42
C ALA A 68 7.54 5.91 -7.08
N ILE A 69 6.82 6.99 -6.80
CA ILE A 69 6.88 7.65 -5.48
C ILE A 69 5.71 7.19 -4.63
N VAL A 70 5.97 6.73 -3.40
CA VAL A 70 4.89 6.45 -2.45
C VAL A 70 4.40 7.75 -1.82
N VAL A 71 3.16 8.13 -2.10
CA VAL A 71 2.60 9.45 -1.73
C VAL A 71 1.69 9.41 -0.51
N GLY A 72 1.26 8.22 -0.07
CA GLY A 72 0.35 8.08 1.05
C GLY A 72 0.28 6.67 1.61
N LEU A 73 -0.03 6.59 2.90
CA LEU A 73 -0.37 5.37 3.63
C LEU A 73 -1.77 5.55 4.22
N ALA A 74 -2.66 4.59 3.98
CA ALA A 74 -4.00 4.55 4.55
C ALA A 74 -4.17 3.26 5.37
N GLY A 75 -4.76 3.37 6.54
CA GLY A 75 -5.16 2.24 7.36
C GLY A 75 -6.63 1.84 7.20
N SER A 76 -7.41 2.61 6.45
CA SER A 76 -8.79 2.26 6.12
C SER A 76 -9.21 2.88 4.79
N ARG A 77 -10.21 2.28 4.13
CA ARG A 77 -10.78 2.81 2.88
C ARG A 77 -11.49 4.15 3.08
N GLU A 78 -11.95 4.45 4.29
CA GLU A 78 -12.59 5.72 4.61
C GLU A 78 -11.63 6.91 4.45
N GLN A 79 -10.34 6.72 4.77
CA GLN A 79 -9.30 7.74 4.57
C GLN A 79 -9.04 8.05 3.09
N LEU A 80 -9.44 7.15 2.19
CA LEU A 80 -9.30 7.29 0.74
C LEU A 80 -10.56 7.86 0.08
N ARG A 81 -11.60 8.22 0.85
CA ARG A 81 -12.80 8.84 0.29
C ARG A 81 -12.44 10.13 -0.44
N GLY A 82 -12.91 10.25 -1.69
CA GLY A 82 -12.61 11.40 -2.55
C GLY A 82 -11.30 11.30 -3.34
N TRP A 83 -10.46 10.30 -3.08
CA TRP A 83 -9.29 10.02 -3.90
C TRP A 83 -9.70 9.32 -5.19
N ARG A 84 -8.97 9.59 -6.27
CA ARG A 84 -9.13 8.89 -7.55
C ARG A 84 -7.81 8.17 -7.86
N PHE A 85 -7.93 6.91 -8.25
CA PHE A 85 -6.81 6.09 -8.67
C PHE A 85 -7.11 5.56 -10.07
N ASP A 86 -6.12 5.60 -10.94
CA ASP A 86 -6.23 5.05 -12.29
C ASP A 86 -6.29 3.53 -12.24
N ARG A 87 -5.62 2.93 -11.25
CA ARG A 87 -5.56 1.46 -11.05
C ARG A 87 -5.50 1.09 -9.59
N VAL A 88 -5.88 -0.15 -9.31
CA VAL A 88 -5.74 -0.79 -8.01
C VAL A 88 -5.00 -2.12 -8.17
N VAL A 89 -4.05 -2.37 -7.29
CA VAL A 89 -3.17 -3.55 -7.26
C VAL A 89 -3.23 -4.16 -5.87
N GLY A 90 -3.35 -5.49 -5.79
CA GLY A 90 -3.53 -6.20 -4.52
C GLY A 90 -4.98 -6.24 -4.02
N GLY A 91 -5.20 -6.97 -2.92
CA GLY A 91 -6.52 -7.26 -2.35
C GLY A 91 -7.23 -8.46 -3.01
N ARG A 92 -7.97 -9.25 -2.22
CA ARG A 92 -8.87 -10.28 -2.76
C ARG A 92 -10.15 -9.62 -3.24
N GLY A 93 -10.20 -9.24 -4.51
CA GLY A 93 -11.44 -9.00 -5.26
C GLY A 93 -11.64 -7.56 -5.76
N PRO A 94 -12.47 -7.41 -6.82
CA PRO A 94 -12.72 -6.13 -7.48
C PRO A 94 -13.41 -5.13 -6.55
N LEU A 95 -13.12 -3.85 -6.76
CA LEU A 95 -13.88 -2.75 -6.16
C LEU A 95 -15.35 -2.86 -6.59
N PRO A 96 -16.34 -2.97 -5.68
CA PRO A 96 -17.72 -2.75 -6.06
C PRO A 96 -17.88 -1.28 -6.47
N VAL A 97 -18.49 -1.08 -7.64
CA VAL A 97 -18.89 0.22 -8.20
C VAL A 97 -19.97 0.89 -7.36
#